data_AF-A0A699WS71-F1
#
_entry.id   AF-A0A699WS71-F1
#
_cell.length_a   1.000
_cell.length_b   1.000
_cell.length_c   1.000
_cell.angle_alpha   90.00
_cell.angle_beta   90.00
_cell.angle_gamma   90.00
#
_symmetry.space_group_name_H-M   'P 1'
#
loop_
_entity.id
_entity.type
_entity.pdbx_description
1 polymer ?
#
loop_
_entity_poly.entity_id
_entity_poly.type
_entity_poly.pdbx_seq_one_letter_code
_entity_poly.pdbx_strand_id
1 'polypeptide(L)'
;TDPQTRYRLQWKNVVYQPGTIKVVAYDAQGKTIGTEEVRTAGAPHHIKLVTDHTKLAADGQDLAYITARVEDAQGNLCPDATQELHFTVSGAGSFRAIGNGDATNLEAFQQPQMHAF
;
A
#
# COMPACT_ATOMS: atom_id res chain seq x y z
N THR A 1 18.77 16.87 24.42
CA THR A 1 17.76 15.98 23.80
C THR A 1 18.46 15.06 22.84
N ASP A 2 18.26 13.74 22.95
CA ASP A 2 18.83 12.77 22.02
C ASP A 2 18.34 13.07 20.59
N PRO A 3 19.24 13.38 19.63
CA PRO A 3 18.87 13.64 18.24
C PRO A 3 18.04 12.52 17.61
N GLN A 4 18.19 11.27 18.08
CA GLN A 4 17.49 10.12 17.50
C GLN A 4 15.99 10.06 17.83
N THR A 5 15.54 10.74 18.87
CA THR A 5 14.13 10.67 19.32
C THR A 5 13.36 11.98 19.12
N ARG A 6 14.03 13.07 18.76
CA ARG A 6 13.40 14.39 18.57
C ARG A 6 12.25 14.41 17.55
N TYR A 7 12.31 13.55 16.53
CA TYR A 7 11.39 13.58 15.39
C TYR A 7 10.50 12.33 15.29
N ARG A 8 10.51 11.45 16.30
CA ARG A 8 9.76 10.19 16.28
C ARG A 8 9.25 9.83 17.67
N LEU A 9 8.00 9.39 17.74
CA LEU A 9 7.47 8.72 18.92
C LEU A 9 7.79 7.22 18.80
N GLN A 10 8.28 6.62 19.89
CA GLN A 10 8.73 5.22 19.89
C GLN A 10 8.24 4.50 21.13
N TRP A 11 7.77 3.26 20.93
CA TRP A 11 7.47 2.31 22.00
C TRP A 11 8.38 1.10 21.82
N LYS A 12 9.37 0.93 22.70
CA LYS A 12 10.44 -0.08 22.54
C LYS A 12 10.07 -1.47 23.06
N ASN A 13 9.06 -1.56 23.92
CA ASN A 13 8.76 -2.78 24.69
C ASN A 13 7.35 -3.32 24.38
N VAL A 14 6.89 -3.14 23.15
CA VAL A 14 5.61 -3.72 22.70
C VAL A 14 5.85 -5.21 22.43
N VAL A 15 5.30 -6.07 23.28
CA VAL A 15 5.32 -7.52 23.06
C VAL A 15 4.29 -7.86 22.00
N TYR A 16 4.71 -8.52 20.92
CA TYR A 16 3.82 -8.88 19.82
C TYR A 16 2.68 -9.78 20.31
N GLN A 17 1.45 -9.38 19.96
CA GLN A 17 0.25 -10.20 20.04
C GLN A 17 -0.58 -9.93 18.78
N PRO A 18 -1.13 -10.96 18.10
CA PRO A 18 -2.03 -10.75 16.99
C PRO A 18 -3.21 -9.87 17.39
N GLY A 19 -3.53 -8.87 16.58
CA GLY A 19 -4.60 -7.94 16.90
C GLY A 19 -4.51 -6.63 16.13
N THR A 20 -4.90 -5.54 16.78
CA THR A 20 -4.86 -4.18 16.21
C THR A 20 -3.96 -3.30 17.06
N ILE A 21 -3.04 -2.58 16.43
CA ILE A 21 -2.33 -1.45 17.04
C ILE A 21 -2.97 -0.18 16.52
N LYS A 22 -3.39 0.69 17.45
CA LYS A 22 -3.97 2.00 17.17
C LYS A 22 -3.10 3.10 17.73
N VAL A 23 -2.75 4.08 16.89
CA VAL A 23 -2.16 5.33 17.31
C VAL A 23 -3.24 6.41 17.31
N VAL A 24 -3.26 7.22 18.38
CA VAL A 24 -4.12 8.40 18.49
C VAL A 24 -3.23 9.60 18.77
N ALA A 25 -3.25 10.58 17.86
CA ALA A 25 -2.51 11.83 17.97
C ALA A 25 -3.40 12.92 18.60
N TYR A 26 -2.81 13.71 19.50
CA TYR A 26 -3.50 14.78 20.23
C TYR A 26 -2.78 16.12 20.02
N ASP A 27 -3.53 17.21 20.01
CA ASP A 27 -2.99 18.57 20.06
C ASP A 27 -2.59 19.00 21.49
N ALA A 28 -2.10 20.23 21.63
CA ALA A 28 -1.67 20.78 22.92
C ALA A 28 -2.82 20.96 23.92
N GLN A 29 -4.07 20.96 23.46
CA GLN A 29 -5.27 21.05 24.29
C GLN A 29 -5.83 19.67 24.65
N GLY A 30 -5.17 18.58 24.21
CA GLY A 30 -5.59 17.21 24.45
C GLY A 30 -6.71 16.74 23.52
N LYS A 31 -7.03 17.47 22.46
CA LYS A 31 -8.04 17.07 21.47
C LYS A 31 -7.39 16.14 20.43
N THR A 32 -8.11 15.08 20.04
CA THR A 32 -7.67 14.17 18.99
C THR A 32 -7.61 14.88 17.64
N ILE A 33 -6.47 14.73 16.95
CA ILE A 33 -6.20 15.33 15.63
C ILE A 33 -5.88 14.31 14.54
N GLY A 34 -5.71 13.03 14.91
CA GLY A 34 -5.49 11.96 13.94
C GLY A 34 -5.49 10.60 14.61
N THR A 35 -5.87 9.58 13.84
CA THR A 35 -5.80 8.19 14.26
C THR A 35 -5.31 7.34 13.11
N GLU A 36 -4.48 6.35 13.41
CA GLU A 36 -4.04 5.34 12.45
C GLU A 36 -4.13 3.96 13.11
N GLU A 37 -4.53 2.95 12.34
CA GLU A 37 -4.65 1.57 12.81
C GLU A 37 -3.98 0.60 11.84
N VAL A 38 -3.24 -0.36 12.38
CA VAL A 38 -2.74 -1.52 11.64
C VAL A 38 -3.24 -2.79 12.31
N ARG A 39 -3.59 -3.78 11.50
CA ARG A 39 -4.10 -5.07 11.96
C ARG A 39 -3.18 -6.18 11.50
N THR A 40 -3.02 -7.21 12.34
CA THR A 40 -2.36 -8.44 11.92
C THR A 40 -3.15 -9.05 10.76
N ALA A 41 -2.54 -9.11 9.59
CA ALA A 41 -3.16 -9.68 8.40
C ALA A 41 -3.21 -11.22 8.50
N GLY A 42 -4.29 -11.80 7.99
CA GLY A 42 -4.41 -13.22 7.73
C GLY A 42 -3.64 -13.66 6.47
N ALA A 43 -3.97 -14.85 5.98
CA ALA A 43 -3.41 -15.34 4.73
C ALA A 43 -3.88 -14.48 3.53
N PRO A 44 -3.01 -14.22 2.54
CA PRO A 44 -3.38 -13.59 1.28
C PRO A 44 -4.61 -14.25 0.66
N HIS A 45 -5.60 -13.45 0.29
CA HIS A 45 -6.88 -13.94 -0.19
C HIS A 45 -7.28 -13.34 -1.54
N HIS A 46 -7.08 -12.03 -1.73
CA HIS A 46 -7.53 -11.35 -2.94
C HIS A 46 -6.69 -10.12 -3.28
N ILE A 47 -6.87 -9.61 -4.50
CA ILE A 47 -6.25 -8.36 -4.97
C ILE A 47 -7.30 -7.26 -4.95
N LYS A 48 -6.96 -6.12 -4.37
CA LYS A 48 -7.77 -4.90 -4.41
C LYS A 48 -7.09 -3.85 -5.28
N LEU A 49 -7.82 -3.35 -6.27
CA LEU A 49 -7.36 -2.24 -7.12
C LEU A 49 -7.86 -0.91 -6.55
N VAL A 50 -6.95 0.04 -6.34
CA VAL A 50 -7.24 1.36 -5.79
C VAL A 50 -6.68 2.43 -6.71
N THR A 51 -7.49 3.44 -7.03
CA THR A 51 -7.06 4.62 -7.75
C THR A 51 -7.88 5.82 -7.29
N ASP A 52 -7.28 7.00 -7.27
CA ASP A 52 -7.95 8.28 -7.10
C ASP A 52 -8.37 8.89 -8.46
N HIS A 53 -7.92 8.30 -9.57
CA HIS A 53 -8.12 8.82 -10.92
C HIS A 53 -8.97 7.87 -11.77
N THR A 54 -10.29 8.06 -11.74
CA THR A 54 -11.28 7.16 -12.38
C THR A 54 -11.78 7.62 -13.74
N LYS A 55 -11.36 8.80 -14.21
CA LYS A 55 -11.74 9.38 -15.50
C LYS A 55 -10.52 9.98 -16.15
N LEU A 56 -10.24 9.54 -17.38
CA LEU A 56 -9.09 10.00 -18.16
C LEU A 56 -9.56 10.90 -19.32
N ALA A 57 -8.72 11.86 -19.68
CA ALA A 57 -8.80 12.53 -20.97
C ALA A 57 -8.43 11.54 -22.09
N ALA A 58 -9.21 11.54 -23.17
CA ALA A 58 -8.94 10.73 -24.35
C ALA A 58 -7.91 11.41 -25.28
N ASP A 59 -6.78 11.85 -24.73
CA ASP A 59 -5.73 12.60 -25.44
C ASP A 59 -4.48 11.76 -25.79
N GLY A 60 -4.48 10.48 -25.38
CA GLY A 60 -3.39 9.54 -25.61
C GLY A 60 -2.17 9.73 -24.70
N GLN A 61 -2.25 10.63 -23.71
CA GLN A 61 -1.16 10.99 -22.80
C GLN A 61 -1.55 10.87 -21.32
N ASP A 62 -2.83 11.02 -21.01
CA ASP A 62 -3.33 10.93 -19.63
C ASP A 62 -3.14 9.53 -19.04
N LEU A 63 -2.83 9.46 -17.74
CA LEU A 63 -2.47 8.23 -17.04
C LEU A 63 -3.27 8.07 -15.74
N ALA A 64 -3.82 6.88 -15.52
CA ALA A 64 -4.35 6.46 -14.24
C ALA A 64 -3.35 5.52 -13.57
N TYR A 65 -2.87 5.90 -12.38
CA TYR A 65 -2.10 5.00 -11.52
C TYR A 65 -3.06 4.18 -10.67
N ILE A 66 -2.97 2.86 -10.82
CA ILE A 66 -3.82 1.90 -10.11
C ILE A 66 -2.93 1.07 -9.20
N THR A 67 -3.09 1.23 -7.89
CA THR A 67 -2.41 0.42 -6.88
C THR A 67 -3.10 -0.94 -6.76
N ALA A 68 -2.37 -2.02 -7.00
CA ALA A 68 -2.82 -3.38 -6.72
C ALA A 68 -2.31 -3.80 -5.33
N ARG A 69 -3.24 -4.08 -4.41
CA ARG A 69 -2.96 -4.49 -3.02
C ARG A 69 -3.30 -5.96 -2.84
N VAL A 70 -2.41 -6.74 -2.25
CA VAL A 70 -2.71 -8.10 -1.80
C VAL A 70 -3.31 -8.02 -0.40
N GLU A 71 -4.56 -8.46 -0.24
CA GLU A 71 -5.31 -8.36 1.01
C GLU A 71 -5.80 -9.73 1.49
N ASP A 72 -5.91 -9.86 2.81
CA ASP A 72 -6.53 -11.01 3.46
C ASP A 72 -8.06 -11.02 3.28
N ALA A 73 -8.74 -12.04 3.80
CA ALA A 73 -10.19 -12.18 3.66
C ALA A 73 -11.00 -11.05 4.34
N GLN A 74 -10.37 -10.26 5.21
CA GLN A 74 -10.97 -9.15 5.95
C GLN A 74 -10.59 -7.78 5.35
N GLY A 75 -9.81 -7.75 4.27
CA GLY A 75 -9.36 -6.52 3.61
C GLY A 75 -8.16 -5.86 4.29
N ASN A 76 -7.43 -6.56 5.17
CA ASN A 76 -6.16 -6.06 5.69
C ASN A 76 -5.07 -6.31 4.65
N LEU A 77 -4.21 -5.31 4.42
CA LEU A 77 -3.04 -5.46 3.56
C LEU A 77 -2.12 -6.55 4.13
N CYS A 78 -1.72 -7.52 3.31
CA CYS A 78 -0.71 -8.51 3.66
C CYS A 78 0.68 -7.89 3.45
N PRO A 79 1.42 -7.51 4.52
CA PRO A 79 2.63 -6.69 4.38
C PRO A 79 3.82 -7.42 3.76
N ASP A 80 3.84 -8.76 3.82
CA ASP A 80 4.92 -9.60 3.29
C ASP A 80 4.52 -10.33 2.01
N ALA A 81 3.49 -9.85 1.30
CA ALA A 81 3.00 -10.47 0.07
C ALA A 81 4.01 -10.29 -1.08
N THR A 82 4.39 -11.40 -1.72
CA THR A 82 5.39 -11.45 -2.81
C THR A 82 4.87 -12.15 -4.07
N GLN A 83 3.57 -12.42 -4.15
CA GLN A 83 2.97 -13.13 -5.28
C GLN A 83 3.18 -12.38 -6.59
N GLU A 84 3.44 -13.12 -7.67
CA GLU A 84 3.41 -12.57 -9.04
C GLU A 84 1.97 -12.21 -9.42
N LEU A 85 1.78 -10.96 -9.84
CA LEU A 85 0.50 -10.44 -10.27
C LEU A 85 0.49 -10.30 -11.79
N HIS A 86 -0.58 -10.74 -12.45
CA HIS A 86 -0.78 -10.57 -13.89
C HIS A 86 -1.90 -9.58 -14.18
N PHE A 87 -1.70 -8.74 -15.19
CA PHE A 87 -2.60 -7.63 -15.51
C PHE A 87 -3.14 -7.77 -16.93
N THR A 88 -4.38 -7.34 -17.12
CA THR A 88 -4.98 -7.21 -18.44
C THR A 88 -5.80 -5.94 -18.46
N VAL A 89 -5.59 -5.11 -19.48
CA VAL A 89 -6.35 -3.89 -19.72
C VAL A 89 -7.18 -4.09 -20.98
N SER A 90 -8.45 -3.71 -20.94
CA SER A 90 -9.37 -3.81 -22.06
C SER A 90 -10.21 -2.53 -22.18
N GLY A 91 -10.77 -2.29 -23.37
CA GLY A 91 -11.59 -1.10 -23.65
C GLY A 91 -10.78 0.07 -24.18
N ALA A 92 -11.20 1.30 -23.83
CA ALA A 92 -10.65 2.55 -24.35
C ALA A 92 -9.37 2.98 -23.60
N GLY A 93 -8.35 2.13 -23.63
CA GLY A 93 -7.06 2.35 -22.99
C GLY A 93 -6.12 1.17 -23.19
N SER A 94 -4.87 1.32 -22.76
CA SER A 94 -3.85 0.27 -22.86
C SER A 94 -2.97 0.24 -21.62
N PHE A 95 -2.45 -0.94 -21.30
CA PHE A 95 -1.38 -1.08 -20.32
C PHE A 95 -0.14 -0.27 -20.78
N ARG A 96 0.43 0.52 -19.88
CA ARG A 96 1.60 1.36 -20.19
C ARG A 96 2.88 0.91 -19.47
N ALA A 97 2.78 0.66 -18.17
CA ALA A 97 3.88 0.20 -17.33
C ALA A 97 3.35 -0.30 -15.97
N ILE A 98 4.20 -1.04 -15.24
CA ILE A 98 4.02 -1.45 -13.85
C ILE A 98 5.28 -1.13 -13.04
N GLY A 99 5.16 -1.03 -11.72
CA GLY A 99 6.28 -0.93 -10.78
C GLY A 99 5.83 -1.30 -9.36
N ASN A 100 6.71 -1.94 -8.58
CA ASN A 100 6.43 -2.38 -7.21
C ASN A 100 7.28 -1.64 -6.15
N GLY A 101 8.30 -0.88 -6.57
CA GLY A 101 9.20 -0.14 -5.67
C GLY A 101 10.41 -0.93 -5.16
N ASP A 102 10.58 -2.19 -5.54
CA ASP A 102 11.78 -2.98 -5.24
C ASP A 102 12.94 -2.54 -6.13
N ALA A 103 13.96 -1.92 -5.53
CA ALA A 103 15.15 -1.47 -6.24
C ALA A 103 16.04 -2.61 -6.76
N THR A 104 15.80 -3.84 -6.33
CA THR A 104 16.55 -5.04 -6.74
C THR A 104 15.82 -5.87 -7.80
N ASN A 105 14.56 -5.53 -8.11
CA ASN A 105 13.77 -6.23 -9.11
C ASN A 105 14.23 -5.86 -10.53
N LEU A 106 14.45 -6.88 -11.36
CA LEU A 106 14.88 -6.76 -12.76
C LEU A 106 13.75 -7.08 -13.76
N GLU A 107 12.53 -7.33 -13.29
CA GLU A 107 11.35 -7.50 -14.13
C GLU A 107 11.08 -6.25 -14.98
N ALA A 108 10.74 -6.45 -16.26
CA ALA A 108 10.57 -5.35 -17.19
C ALA A 108 9.27 -4.58 -16.90
N PHE A 109 9.37 -3.27 -16.74
CA PHE A 109 8.22 -2.40 -16.47
C PHE A 109 7.13 -2.45 -17.54
N GLN A 110 7.44 -2.85 -18.78
CA GLN A 110 6.48 -2.94 -19.89
C GLN A 110 5.85 -4.32 -20.05
N GLN A 111 6.19 -5.30 -19.20
CA GLN A 111 5.47 -6.56 -19.15
C GLN A 111 4.27 -6.42 -18.20
N PRO A 112 3.09 -6.97 -18.54
CA PRO A 112 1.90 -6.86 -17.72
C PRO A 112 1.91 -7.86 -16.55
N GLN A 113 3.06 -8.01 -15.89
CA GLN A 113 3.23 -8.82 -14.70
C GLN A 113 4.37 -8.27 -13.84
N MET A 114 4.23 -8.41 -12.52
CA MET A 114 5.27 -8.09 -11.55
C MET A 114 4.96 -8.71 -10.21
N HIS A 115 5.98 -9.07 -9.44
CA HIS A 115 5.81 -9.50 -8.05
C HIS A 115 5.40 -8.32 -7.16
N ALA A 116 4.52 -8.59 -6.18
CA ALA A 116 4.27 -7.66 -5.08
C ALA A 116 5.54 -7.43 -4.25
N PHE A 117 5.65 -6.24 -3.64
CA PHE A 117 6.75 -5.81 -2.77
C PHE A 117 6.22 -4.89 -1.66
#